data_AF-A0AAV3HA92-F1
#
_entry.id   AF-A0AAV3HA92-F1
#
_cell.length_a   1.000
_cell.length_b   1.000
_cell.length_c   1.000
_cell.angle_alpha   90.00
_cell.angle_beta   90.00
_cell.angle_gamma   90.00
#
_symmetry.space_group_name_H-M   'P 1'
#
loop_
_entity.id
_entity.type
_entity.pdbx_description
1 polymer ?
#
loop_
_entity_poly.entity_id
_entity_poly.type
_entity_poly.pdbx_seq_one_letter_code
_entity_poly.pdbx_strand_id
1 'polypeptide(L)' 'MQNIHEESLNESVKSEQSPRVVLWEIDLTVQGGERYFFCNELNEK' A
#
# COMPACT_ATOMS: atom_id res chain seq x y z
N MET A 1 36.31 5.48 31.32
CA MET A 1 35.46 6.51 30.67
C MET A 1 35.17 6.03 29.27
N GLN A 2 34.03 5.38 29.07
CA GLN A 2 33.63 4.85 27.76
C GLN A 2 32.80 5.94 27.07
N ASN A 3 33.30 6.44 25.95
CA ASN A 3 32.60 7.40 25.11
C ASN A 3 32.17 6.66 23.84
N ILE A 4 30.96 6.11 23.85
CA ILE A 4 30.26 5.76 22.63
C ILE A 4 28.98 6.57 22.63
N HIS A 5 28.92 7.48 21.66
CA HIS A 5 27.83 8.41 21.43
C HIS A 5 26.52 7.64 21.31
N GLU A 6 25.51 8.21 21.95
CA GLU A 6 24.10 7.84 21.86
C GLU A 6 23.79 7.24 20.49
N GLU A 7 23.42 5.96 20.47
CA GLU A 7 22.62 5.41 19.39
C GLU A 7 21.43 6.35 19.27
N SER A 8 21.48 7.22 18.24
CA SER A 8 20.32 7.92 17.74
C SER A 8 19.31 6.83 17.41
N LEU A 9 18.43 6.57 18.37
CA LEU A 9 17.20 5.86 18.20
C LEU A 9 16.53 6.61 17.07
N ASN A 10 16.70 6.13 15.83
CA ASN A 10 15.90 6.63 14.75
C ASN A 10 14.48 6.29 15.19
N GLU A 11 13.77 7.28 15.69
CA GLU A 11 12.33 7.26 15.70
C GLU A 11 11.96 7.30 14.23
N SER A 12 12.05 6.14 13.58
CA SER A 12 11.32 5.88 12.36
C SER A 12 9.87 6.00 12.79
N VAL A 13 9.36 7.23 12.76
CA VAL A 13 7.95 7.49 12.57
C VAL A 13 7.63 6.63 11.37
N LYS A 14 6.97 5.50 11.63
CA LYS A 14 6.24 4.74 10.62
C LYS A 14 5.19 5.74 10.17
N SER A 15 5.60 6.63 9.27
CA SER A 15 4.73 7.52 8.52
C SER A 15 3.57 6.64 8.13
N GLU A 16 2.39 6.88 8.72
CA GLU A 16 1.19 6.14 8.36
C GLU A 16 1.11 6.27 6.85
N GLN A 17 1.44 5.18 6.17
CA GLN A 17 1.60 5.21 4.75
C GLN A 17 0.24 5.60 4.21
N SER A 18 0.16 6.77 3.58
CA SER A 18 -1.09 7.34 3.06
C SER A 18 -1.88 6.22 2.37
N PRO A 19 -3.19 6.10 2.60
CA PRO A 19 -3.98 4.96 2.13
C PRO A 19 -3.63 4.66 0.68
N ARG A 20 -2.93 3.55 0.45
CA ARG A 20 -2.49 3.20 -0.89
C ARG A 20 -3.67 2.52 -1.56
N VAL A 21 -4.28 3.21 -2.51
CA VAL A 21 -5.26 2.57 -3.40
C VAL A 21 -4.52 1.51 -4.21
N VAL A 22 -4.98 0.27 -4.09
CA VAL A 22 -4.50 -0.86 -4.89
C VAL A 22 -5.56 -1.13 -5.94
N LEU A 23 -5.18 -1.04 -7.21
CA LEU A 23 -6.03 -1.37 -8.34
C LEU A 23 -5.66 -2.75 -8.88
N TRP A 24 -6.66 -3.59 -9.10
CA TRP A 24 -6.54 -4.87 -9.77
C TRP A 24 -7.35 -4.88 -11.06
N GLU A 25 -6.87 -5.65 -12.04
CA GLU A 25 -7.50 -5.84 -13.33
C GLU A 25 -7.63 -7.33 -13.63
N ILE A 26 -8.80 -7.75 -14.10
CA ILE A 26 -9.04 -9.10 -14.62
C ILE A 26 -9.62 -8.95 -16.02
N ASP A 27 -8.91 -9.48 -17.02
CA ASP A 27 -9.34 -9.47 -18.42
C ASP A 27 -9.86 -10.85 -18.85
N LEU A 28 -11.18 -10.96 -19.00
CA LEU A 28 -11.83 -12.18 -19.51
C LEU A 28 -12.23 -12.07 -20.98
N THR A 29 -11.80 -11.02 -21.70
CA THR A 29 -12.21 -10.78 -23.11
C THR A 29 -11.76 -11.90 -24.04
N VAL A 30 -10.62 -12.54 -23.76
CA VAL A 30 -10.11 -13.71 -24.51
C VAL A 30 -11.09 -14.88 -24.48
N GLN A 31 -11.95 -14.97 -23.46
CA GLN A 31 -12.94 -16.04 -23.29
C GLN A 31 -14.36 -15.58 -23.68
N GLY A 32 -14.50 -14.37 -24.26
CA GLY A 32 -15.79 -13.75 -24.57
C GLY A 32 -16.48 -13.10 -23.37
N GLY A 33 -15.78 -12.95 -22.24
CA GLY A 33 -16.24 -12.20 -21.07
C GLY A 33 -15.88 -10.71 -21.12
N GLU A 34 -16.07 -10.03 -20.01
CA GLU A 34 -15.74 -8.60 -19.87
C GLU A 34 -14.42 -8.38 -19.11
N ARG A 35 -13.96 -7.13 -19.10
CA ARG A 35 -12.82 -6.69 -18.29
C ARG A 35 -13.35 -6.06 -17.00
N TYR A 36 -12.81 -6.48 -15.86
CA TYR A 36 -13.20 -6.00 -14.54
C TYR A 36 -12.05 -5.26 -13.86
N PHE A 37 -12.40 -4.20 -13.13
CA PHE A 37 -11.50 -3.41 -12.32
C PHE A 37 -11.95 -3.45 -10.86
N PHE A 38 -11.00 -3.59 -9.94
CA PHE A 38 -11.27 -3.63 -8.50
C PHE A 38 -10.32 -2.69 -7.78
N CYS A 39 -10.81 -1.97 -6.77
CA CYS A 39 -9.96 -1.28 -5.81
C CYS A 39 -10.12 -1.88 -4.41
N ASN A 40 -9.15 -1.62 -3.54
CA ASN A 40 -9.21 -2.01 -2.12
C ASN A 40 -10.05 -1.05 -1.26
N GLU A 41 -10.75 -0.11 -1.89
CA GLU A 41 -11.62 0.83 -1.20
C GLU A 41 -13.07 0.33 -1.17
N LEU A 42 -13.79 0.73 -0.13
CA LEU A 42 -15.23 0.53 -0.08
C LEU A 42 -15.90 1.44 -1.11
N ASN A 43 -16.89 0.91 -1.82
CA ASN A 43 -17.74 1.73 -2.67
C ASN A 43 -18.38 2.86 -1.84
N GLU A 44 -18.43 4.05 -2.43
CA GLU A 44 -19.26 5.12 -1.89
C GLU A 44 -20.72 4.68 -1.90
N LYS A 45 -21.47 5.08 -0.86
CA LYS A 45 -22.84 4.65 -0.62
C LYS A 45 -23.85 5.49 -1.41
#